data_AF-A0A180FC54-F1
#
_entry.id   AF-A0A180FC54-F1
#
_cell.length_a   1.000
_cell.length_b   1.000
_cell.length_c   1.000
_cell.angle_alpha   90.00
_cell.angle_beta   90.00
_cell.angle_gamma   90.00
#
_symmetry.space_group_name_H-M   'P 1'
#
loop_
_entity.id
_entity.type
_entity.pdbx_description
1 polymer ?
#
loop_
_entity_poly.entity_id
_entity_poly.type
_entity_poly.pdbx_seq_one_letter_code
_entity_poly.pdbx_strand_id
1 'polypeptide(L)'
;MPENKFAIARYKLIDRMLRKTDYVKTSLLVEVCERELGYSVTQRTIQSDLEAMKHDTYLRFFAPVEYCKKRKAYYYSHTDFNLFAPRFSAQELEVLSLVNKLICGQISEEYQLIFNEIVETIKKMEM
;
A
#
# COMPACT_ATOMS: atom_id res chain seq x y z
N MET A 1 6.07 -26.71 2.18
CA MET A 1 7.26 -25.83 2.11
C MET A 1 6.86 -24.49 2.67
N PRO A 2 7.70 -23.72 3.40
CA PRO A 2 7.29 -22.37 3.75
C PRO A 2 7.16 -21.61 2.43
N GLU A 3 5.92 -21.31 2.04
CA GLU A 3 5.64 -20.55 0.84
C GLU A 3 6.27 -19.16 1.02
N ASN A 4 7.45 -19.02 0.42
CA ASN A 4 8.02 -17.75 0.02
C ASN A 4 8.34 -16.76 1.16
N LYS A 5 9.44 -17.04 1.89
CA LYS A 5 10.00 -16.28 3.04
C LYS A 5 10.02 -14.74 2.88
N PHE A 6 10.06 -14.23 1.65
CA PHE A 6 10.15 -12.80 1.35
C PHE A 6 8.97 -12.24 0.54
N ALA A 7 7.87 -12.98 0.41
CA ALA A 7 6.71 -12.58 -0.38
C ALA A 7 6.11 -11.25 0.08
N ILE A 8 5.86 -11.09 1.38
CA ILE A 8 5.31 -9.84 1.94
C ILE A 8 6.19 -8.62 1.61
N ALA A 9 7.52 -8.77 1.67
CA ALA A 9 8.43 -7.68 1.33
C ALA A 9 8.31 -7.30 -0.16
N ARG A 10 8.22 -8.28 -1.06
CA ARG A 10 7.98 -8.02 -2.48
C ARG A 10 6.60 -7.41 -2.73
N TYR A 11 5.55 -7.88 -2.06
CA TYR A 11 4.21 -7.28 -2.18
C TYR A 11 4.21 -5.80 -1.81
N LYS A 12 4.96 -5.40 -0.76
CA LYS A 12 5.12 -3.99 -0.38
C LYS A 12 5.78 -3.16 -1.47
N LEU A 13 6.81 -3.70 -2.12
CA LEU A 13 7.49 -3.02 -3.21
C LEU A 13 6.62 -2.93 -4.46
N ILE A 14 5.92 -4.02 -4.80
CA ILE A 14 4.98 -4.06 -5.93
C ILE A 14 3.85 -3.06 -5.72
N ASP A 15 3.21 -3.03 -4.54
CA ASP A 15 2.17 -2.05 -4.19
C ASP A 15 2.67 -0.61 -4.35
N ARG A 16 3.85 -0.30 -3.77
CA ARG A 16 4.46 1.02 -3.88
C ARG A 16 4.65 1.45 -5.34
N MET A 17 5.14 0.54 -6.18
CA MET A 17 5.39 0.81 -7.60
C MET A 17 4.09 1.03 -8.39
N LEU A 18 3.08 0.19 -8.16
CA LEU A 18 1.79 0.28 -8.84
C LEU A 18 1.00 1.52 -8.43
N ARG A 19 1.17 2.05 -7.21
CA ARG A 19 0.57 3.32 -6.78
C ARG A 19 1.28 4.55 -7.30
N LYS A 20 2.60 4.51 -7.43
CA LYS A 20 3.40 5.69 -7.83
C LYS A 20 3.30 5.98 -9.33
N THR A 21 2.96 4.99 -10.14
CA THR A 21 3.01 5.10 -11.60
C THR A 21 1.85 4.39 -12.27
N ASP A 22 1.32 4.98 -13.33
CA ASP A 22 0.17 4.44 -14.06
C ASP A 22 0.42 3.04 -14.66
N TYR A 23 1.67 2.71 -15.01
CA TYR A 23 2.01 1.42 -15.64
C TYR A 23 3.44 1.00 -15.30
N VAL A 24 3.61 -0.20 -14.75
CA VAL A 24 4.89 -0.77 -14.33
C VAL A 24 5.22 -2.03 -15.13
N LYS A 25 6.38 -2.06 -15.78
CA LYS A 25 6.87 -3.27 -16.45
C LYS A 25 7.36 -4.30 -15.44
N THR A 26 7.15 -5.58 -15.74
CA THR A 26 7.65 -6.69 -14.90
C THR A 26 9.16 -6.62 -14.68
N SER A 27 9.93 -6.21 -15.69
CA SER A 27 11.39 -6.04 -15.57
C SER A 27 11.79 -4.99 -14.54
N LEU A 28 11.02 -3.91 -14.42
CA LEU A 28 11.27 -2.86 -13.43
C LEU A 28 10.92 -3.34 -12.02
N LEU A 29 9.84 -4.12 -11.87
CA LEU A 29 9.50 -4.76 -10.59
C LEU A 29 10.60 -5.72 -10.13
N VAL A 30 11.17 -6.50 -11.06
CA VAL A 30 12.33 -7.36 -10.78
C VAL A 30 13.51 -6.51 -10.29
N GLU A 31 13.93 -5.52 -11.08
CA GLU A 31 15.09 -4.68 -10.74
C GLU A 31 14.94 -4.00 -9.36
N VAL A 32 13.76 -3.44 -9.07
CA VAL A 32 13.47 -2.80 -7.77
C VAL A 32 13.53 -3.82 -6.64
N CYS A 33 12.92 -4.99 -6.80
CA CYS A 33 12.95 -6.03 -5.77
C CYS A 33 14.38 -6.55 -5.53
N GLU A 34 15.15 -6.81 -6.58
CA GLU A 34 16.53 -7.29 -6.45
C GLU A 34 17.42 -6.25 -5.74
N ARG A 35 17.30 -4.99 -6.15
CA ARG A 35 18.06 -3.88 -5.56
C ARG A 35 17.71 -3.63 -4.10
N GLU A 36 16.43 -3.59 -3.76
CA GLU A 36 16.00 -3.24 -2.39
C GLU A 36 16.05 -4.42 -1.41
N LEU A 37 15.92 -5.66 -1.88
CA LEU A 37 15.90 -6.85 -1.03
C LEU A 37 17.23 -7.61 -0.98
N GLY A 38 18.16 -7.31 -1.89
CA GLY A 38 19.50 -7.89 -1.88
C GLY A 38 19.57 -9.37 -2.30
N TYR A 39 18.58 -9.88 -3.05
CA TYR A 39 18.59 -11.23 -3.58
C TYR A 39 17.93 -11.29 -4.96
N SER A 40 18.26 -12.32 -5.76
CA SER A 40 17.72 -12.42 -7.13
C SER A 40 16.23 -12.78 -7.16
N VAL A 41 15.48 -12.10 -8.03
CA VAL A 41 14.04 -12.24 -8.21
C VAL A 41 13.77 -12.45 -9.70
N THR A 42 13.04 -13.50 -10.03
CA THR A 42 12.73 -13.79 -11.45
C THR A 42 11.44 -13.10 -11.88
N GLN A 43 11.25 -12.89 -13.19
CA GLN A 43 9.97 -12.45 -13.73
C GLN A 43 8.83 -13.40 -13.36
N ARG A 44 9.09 -14.72 -13.33
CA ARG A 44 8.12 -15.73 -12.90
C ARG A 44 7.69 -15.51 -11.45
N THR A 45 8.63 -15.17 -10.56
CA THR A 45 8.35 -14.84 -9.16
C THR A 45 7.43 -13.63 -9.06
N ILE A 46 7.75 -12.53 -9.75
CA ILE A 46 6.88 -11.34 -9.78
C ILE A 46 5.50 -11.67 -10.34
N GLN A 47 5.41 -12.51 -11.38
CA GLN A 47 4.14 -12.90 -11.95
C GLN A 47 3.28 -13.69 -10.96
N SER A 48 3.88 -14.65 -10.26
CA SER A 48 3.20 -15.41 -9.20
C SER A 48 2.80 -14.52 -8.03
N ASP A 49 3.61 -13.52 -7.68
CA ASP A 49 3.27 -12.55 -6.63
C ASP A 49 2.07 -11.68 -7.01
N LEU A 50 2.03 -11.17 -8.25
CA LEU A 50 0.89 -10.39 -8.76
C LEU A 50 -0.40 -11.23 -8.79
N GLU A 51 -0.30 -12.50 -9.19
CA GLU A 51 -1.43 -13.45 -9.18
C GLU A 51 -1.92 -13.71 -7.75
N ALA A 52 -1.00 -13.93 -6.80
CA ALA A 52 -1.34 -14.12 -5.41
C ALA A 52 -1.99 -12.86 -4.81
N MET A 53 -1.43 -11.68 -5.06
CA MET A 53 -2.03 -10.41 -4.63
C MET A 53 -3.46 -10.22 -5.17
N LYS A 54 -3.75 -10.72 -6.38
CA LYS A 54 -5.05 -10.59 -7.03
C LYS A 54 -6.07 -11.65 -6.57
N HIS A 55 -5.66 -12.90 -6.40
CA HIS A 55 -6.57 -14.04 -6.31
C HIS A 55 -6.42 -14.92 -5.07
N ASP A 56 -5.34 -14.79 -4.30
CA ASP A 56 -5.10 -15.64 -3.14
C ASP A 56 -6.09 -15.33 -2.00
N THR A 57 -6.96 -16.32 -1.72
CA THR A 57 -8.00 -16.22 -0.71
C THR A 57 -7.47 -16.30 0.72
N TYR A 58 -6.26 -16.82 0.94
CA TYR A 58 -5.59 -16.79 2.24
C TYR A 58 -5.04 -15.39 2.53
N LEU A 59 -4.44 -14.74 1.52
CA LEU A 59 -3.95 -13.36 1.66
C LEU A 59 -5.09 -12.33 1.80
N ARG A 60 -6.23 -12.58 1.15
CA ARG A 60 -7.43 -11.71 1.16
C ARG A 60 -7.17 -10.27 0.71
N PHE A 61 -6.12 -10.07 -0.08
CA PHE A 61 -5.74 -8.77 -0.61
C PHE A 61 -6.69 -8.32 -1.72
N PHE A 62 -7.03 -9.23 -2.63
CA PHE A 62 -7.90 -8.96 -3.78
C PHE A 62 -7.50 -7.68 -4.52
N ALA A 63 -6.20 -7.51 -4.73
CA ALA A 63 -5.65 -6.30 -5.31
C ALA A 63 -6.14 -6.14 -6.76
N PRO A 64 -6.56 -4.93 -7.18
CA PRO A 64 -7.13 -4.66 -8.50
C PRO A 64 -6.03 -4.53 -9.56
N VAL A 65 -5.12 -5.50 -9.62
CA VAL A 65 -4.01 -5.54 -10.57
C VAL A 65 -4.53 -5.94 -11.95
N GLU A 66 -4.23 -5.13 -12.96
CA GLU A 66 -4.56 -5.41 -14.36
C GLU A 66 -3.33 -5.33 -15.26
N TYR A 67 -3.37 -6.05 -16.39
CA TYR A 67 -2.28 -6.08 -17.36
C TYR A 67 -2.65 -5.37 -18.66
N CYS A 68 -1.92 -4.31 -18.99
CA CYS A 68 -2.07 -3.62 -20.26
C CYS A 68 -1.23 -4.27 -21.36
N LYS A 69 -1.86 -5.07 -22.24
CA LYS A 69 -1.19 -5.74 -23.37
C LYS A 69 -0.42 -4.78 -24.28
N LYS A 70 -0.97 -3.60 -24.56
CA LYS A 70 -0.34 -2.58 -25.43
C LYS A 70 0.96 -2.04 -24.83
N ARG A 71 0.99 -1.80 -23.51
CA ARG A 71 2.15 -1.25 -22.79
C ARG A 71 3.09 -2.34 -22.26
N LYS A 72 2.64 -3.60 -22.27
CA LYS A 72 3.31 -4.75 -21.66
C LYS A 72 3.66 -4.49 -20.19
N ALA A 73 2.70 -3.96 -19.44
CA ALA A 73 2.89 -3.44 -18.09
C ALA A 73 1.64 -3.66 -17.21
N TYR A 74 1.86 -3.73 -15.90
CA TYR A 74 0.85 -3.86 -14.85
C TYR A 74 0.45 -2.51 -14.28
N TYR A 75 -0.78 -2.41 -13.79
CA TYR A 75 -1.31 -1.21 -13.14
C TYR A 75 -2.42 -1.57 -12.14
N TYR A 76 -2.72 -0.67 -11.22
CA TYR A 76 -3.96 -0.77 -10.44
C TYR A 76 -5.12 -0.15 -11.22
N SER A 77 -6.22 -0.90 -11.37
CA SER A 77 -7.44 -0.40 -12.02
C SER A 77 -8.24 0.57 -11.15
N HIS A 78 -7.96 0.60 -9.84
CA HIS A 78 -8.48 1.59 -8.90
C HIS A 78 -7.30 2.42 -8.38
N THR A 79 -7.28 3.72 -8.66
CA THR A 79 -6.16 4.63 -8.33
C THR A 79 -5.93 4.79 -6.84
N ASP A 80 -6.97 4.59 -6.04
CA ASP A 80 -6.98 4.86 -4.61
C ASP A 80 -6.63 3.60 -3.80
N PHE A 81 -6.46 2.46 -4.49
CA PHE A 81 -6.10 1.20 -3.85
C PHE A 81 -4.71 1.28 -3.23
N ASN A 82 -4.62 0.92 -1.96
CA ASN A 82 -3.37 0.80 -1.23
C ASN A 82 -3.39 -0.47 -0.39
N LEU A 83 -2.57 -1.44 -0.78
CA LEU A 83 -2.54 -2.76 -0.16
C LEU A 83 -2.18 -2.71 1.33
N PHE A 84 -1.30 -1.76 1.68
CA PHE A 84 -0.80 -1.54 3.03
C PHE A 84 -1.28 -0.20 3.58
N ALA A 85 -2.49 0.23 3.22
CA ALA A 85 -3.13 1.37 3.86
C ALA A 85 -3.15 1.13 5.38
N PRO A 86 -2.68 2.08 6.19
CA PRO A 86 -2.90 2.02 7.62
C PRO A 86 -4.42 2.01 7.84
N ARG A 87 -4.92 0.89 8.37
CA ARG A 87 -6.32 0.77 8.79
C ARG A 87 -6.37 1.09 10.26
N PHE A 88 -7.06 2.17 10.60
CA PHE A 88 -7.44 2.43 11.97
C PHE A 88 -8.71 1.63 12.27
N SER A 89 -8.89 1.31 13.53
CA SER A 89 -10.15 0.83 14.07
C SER A 89 -10.99 2.03 14.53
N ALA A 90 -12.31 1.83 14.61
CA ALA A 90 -13.21 2.84 15.16
C ALA A 90 -12.77 3.33 16.56
N GLN A 91 -12.22 2.42 17.38
CA GLN A 91 -11.68 2.75 18.70
C GLN A 91 -10.43 3.63 18.61
N GLU A 92 -9.50 3.36 17.69
CA GLU A 92 -8.31 4.20 17.49
C GLU A 92 -8.69 5.61 17.00
N LEU A 93 -9.69 5.72 16.12
CA LEU A 93 -10.24 7.02 15.69
C LEU A 93 -10.91 7.78 16.84
N GLU A 94 -11.61 7.07 17.72
CA GLU A 94 -12.24 7.66 18.90
C GLU A 94 -11.18 8.22 19.87
N VAL A 95 -10.10 7.47 20.11
CA VAL A 95 -8.96 7.93 20.91
C VAL A 95 -8.32 9.18 20.30
N LEU A 96 -8.06 9.20 18.99
CA LEU A 96 -7.51 10.38 18.31
C LEU A 96 -8.45 11.60 18.44
N SER A 97 -9.75 11.37 18.34
CA SER A 97 -10.76 12.42 18.52
C SER A 97 -10.78 12.96 19.95
N LEU A 98 -10.60 12.10 20.96
CA LEU A 98 -10.48 12.48 22.35
C LEU A 98 -9.21 13.31 22.60
N VAL A 99 -8.06 12.85 22.08
CA VAL A 99 -6.79 13.57 22.17
C VAL A 99 -6.93 14.98 21.56
N ASN A 100 -7.56 15.10 20.38
CA ASN A 100 -7.79 16.41 19.75
C ASN A 100 -8.52 17.38 20.68
N LYS A 101 -9.58 16.89 21.35
CA LYS A 101 -10.39 17.71 22.27
C LYS A 101 -9.59 18.14 23.50
N LEU A 102 -8.71 17.28 24.02
CA LEU A 102 -7.91 17.58 25.20
C LEU A 102 -6.80 18.60 24.93
N ILE A 103 -6.17 18.53 23.75
CA ILE A 103 -5.07 19.44 23.37
C ILE A 103 -5.58 20.74 22.74
N CYS A 104 -6.87 20.83 22.43
CA CYS A 104 -7.47 22.03 21.84
C CYS A 104 -7.25 23.26 22.75
N GLY A 105 -6.57 24.26 22.20
CA GLY A 105 -6.19 25.48 22.93
C GLY A 105 -5.03 25.31 23.94
N GLN A 106 -4.46 24.10 24.06
CA GLN A 106 -3.23 23.84 24.82
C GLN A 106 -1.97 23.93 23.95
N ILE A 107 -2.16 23.89 22.64
CA ILE A 107 -1.09 24.02 21.63
C ILE A 107 -1.30 25.30 20.82
N SER A 108 -0.25 25.77 20.14
CA SER A 108 -0.36 26.93 19.25
C SER A 108 -1.38 26.68 18.14
N GLU A 109 -1.97 27.75 17.62
CA GLU A 109 -2.95 27.69 16.52
C GLU A 109 -2.39 26.97 15.29
N GLU A 110 -1.11 27.19 14.98
CA GLU A 110 -0.39 26.49 13.90
C GLU A 110 -0.40 24.97 14.11
N TYR A 111 -0.03 24.48 15.30
CA TYR A 111 -0.04 23.05 15.59
C TYR A 111 -1.46 22.46 15.61
N GLN A 112 -2.46 23.25 16.02
CA GLN A 112 -3.85 22.82 16.00
C GLN A 112 -4.38 22.61 14.58
N LEU A 113 -4.03 23.50 13.65
CA LEU A 113 -4.37 23.39 12.23
C LEU A 113 -3.75 22.13 11.63
N ILE A 114 -2.44 21.91 11.84
CA ILE A 114 -1.73 20.72 11.36
C ILE A 114 -2.37 19.44 11.92
N PHE A 115 -2.68 19.41 13.22
CA PHE A 115 -3.29 18.25 13.85
C PHE A 115 -4.67 17.93 13.26
N ASN A 116 -5.50 18.95 13.02
CA ASN A 116 -6.80 18.78 12.38
C ASN A 116 -6.68 18.21 10.95
N GLU A 117 -5.73 18.70 10.16
CA GLU A 117 -5.45 18.16 8.82
C GLU A 117 -5.03 16.69 8.86
N ILE A 118 -4.20 16.30 9.84
CA ILE A 118 -3.80 14.90 10.06
C ILE A 118 -5.02 14.03 10.37
N VAL A 119 -5.88 14.46 11.32
CA VAL A 119 -7.10 13.71 11.70
C VAL A 119 -8.03 13.53 10.50
N GLU A 120 -8.26 14.59 9.71
CA GLU A 120 -9.12 14.49 8.52
C GLU A 120 -8.52 13.62 7.42
N THR A 121 -7.19 13.65 7.26
CA THR A 121 -6.49 12.75 6.35
C THR A 121 -6.65 11.28 6.77
N ILE A 122 -6.52 11.00 8.07
CA ILE A 122 -6.70 9.66 8.63
C ILE A 122 -8.14 9.17 8.41
N LYS A 123 -9.15 10.00 8.67
CA LYS A 123 -10.57 9.64 8.43
C LYS A 123 -10.84 9.28 6.97
N LYS A 124 -10.23 9.99 6.02
CA LYS A 124 -10.35 9.70 4.59
C LYS A 124 -9.72 8.37 4.17
N MET A 125 -8.81 7.81 4.97
CA MET A 125 -8.18 6.51 4.67
C MET A 125 -9.06 5.30 5.04
N GLU A 126 -10.15 5.50 5.82
CA GLU A 126 -11.12 4.44 6.15
C GLU A 126 -12.31 4.33 5.17
N MET A 127 -12.55 5.36 4.34
CA MET A 127 -13.65 5.42 3.36
C MET A 127 -13.21 4.91 1.99
#